data_AF-A0A931H6H8-F1
#
_entry.id   AF-A0A931H6H8-F1
#
_cell.length_a   1.000
_cell.length_b   1.000
_cell.length_c   1.000
_cell.angle_alpha   90.00
_cell.angle_beta   90.00
_cell.angle_gamma   90.00
#
_symmetry.space_group_name_H-M   'P 1'
#
loop_
_entity.id
_entity.type
_entity.pdbx_description
1 polymer ?
#
loop_
_entity_poly.entity_id
_entity_poly.type
_entity_poly.pdbx_seq_one_letter_code
_entity_poly.pdbx_strand_id
1 'polypeptide(L)'
;MKNNNLHRLVRLAGLAAAASVFALPASAEGVYRCGSSYSQEPCPGGKLVVVDDPRSQAQRTQTSEASKRDAKLGDAMEKARIKEEAKPAQALLPPPKAEEPATAREPQITTIKPLKAKGQAKAKNPEFFTATAPAKPADKTAKKSAKKKSAS
;
A
#
# COMPACT_ATOMS: atom_id res chain seq x y z
N MET A 1 44.58 41.57 -8.91
CA MET A 1 43.41 40.67 -8.84
C MET A 1 43.72 39.31 -9.51
N LYS A 2 44.67 38.54 -8.98
CA LYS A 2 44.93 37.15 -9.35
C LYS A 2 45.40 36.52 -8.05
N ASN A 3 44.73 35.46 -7.58
CA ASN A 3 45.16 34.47 -6.56
C ASN A 3 43.98 33.83 -5.80
N ASN A 4 42.78 34.43 -5.80
CA ASN A 4 41.63 33.87 -5.05
C ASN A 4 41.04 32.58 -5.67
N ASN A 5 41.17 32.41 -6.99
CA ASN A 5 40.69 31.20 -7.66
C ASN A 5 41.63 30.01 -7.45
N LEU A 6 42.94 30.24 -7.30
CA LEU A 6 43.91 29.18 -7.03
C LEU A 6 43.71 28.61 -5.62
N HIS A 7 43.46 29.48 -4.62
CA HIS A 7 43.10 29.03 -3.28
C HIS A 7 41.75 28.32 -3.21
N ARG A 8 40.75 28.71 -4.02
CA ARG A 8 39.46 28.01 -4.11
C ARG A 8 39.60 26.62 -4.74
N LEU A 9 40.41 26.49 -5.79
CA LEU A 9 40.69 25.21 -6.44
C LEU A 9 41.49 24.27 -5.52
N VAL A 10 42.48 24.79 -4.78
CA VAL A 10 43.24 24.00 -3.79
C VAL A 10 42.37 23.57 -2.60
N ARG A 11 41.45 24.43 -2.14
CA ARG A 11 40.50 24.06 -1.07
C ARG A 11 39.46 23.02 -1.52
N LEU A 12 38.95 23.13 -2.75
CA LEU A 12 38.04 22.14 -3.32
C LEU A 12 38.74 20.79 -3.60
N ALA A 13 39.99 20.82 -4.08
CA ALA A 13 40.79 19.62 -4.27
C ALA A 13 41.16 18.95 -2.94
N GLY A 14 41.46 19.72 -1.89
CA GLY A 14 41.73 19.20 -0.55
C GLY A 14 40.50 18.54 0.10
N LEU A 15 39.29 19.08 -0.12
CA LEU A 15 38.04 18.47 0.35
C LEU A 15 37.65 17.22 -0.45
N ALA A 16 37.96 17.16 -1.74
CA ALA A 16 37.69 15.99 -2.59
C ALA A 16 38.62 14.80 -2.27
N ALA A 17 39.88 15.06 -1.88
CA ALA A 17 40.85 14.01 -1.54
C ALA A 17 40.58 13.33 -0.18
N ALA A 18 39.79 13.95 0.71
CA ALA A 18 39.42 13.37 2.00
C ALA A 18 38.21 12.42 1.91
N ALA A 19 37.43 12.46 0.83
CA ALA A 19 36.22 11.65 0.66
C ALA A 19 36.47 10.26 0.07
N SER A 20 37.68 9.98 -0.44
CA SER A 20 38.01 8.75 -1.17
C SER A 20 38.60 7.62 -0.31
N VAL A 21 38.71 7.78 1.02
CA VAL A 21 39.39 6.81 1.90
C VAL A 21 38.47 5.69 2.42
N PHE A 22 37.15 5.76 2.22
CA PHE A 22 36.20 4.75 2.75
C PHE A 22 35.71 3.69 1.76
N ALA A 23 36.41 3.48 0.64
CA ALA A 23 36.11 2.40 -0.29
C ALA A 23 37.04 1.18 -0.10
N LEU A 24 37.39 0.84 1.15
CA LEU A 24 38.00 -0.46 1.41
C LEU A 24 36.92 -1.53 1.18
N PRO A 25 37.18 -2.58 0.38
CA PRO A 25 36.31 -3.74 0.38
C PRO A 25 36.28 -4.27 1.81
N ALA A 26 35.09 -4.33 2.40
CA ALA A 26 34.89 -5.03 3.66
C ALA A 26 35.18 -6.51 3.40
N SER A 27 36.43 -6.91 3.62
CA SER A 27 36.83 -8.31 3.71
C SER A 27 35.89 -8.95 4.72
N ALA A 28 35.20 -10.02 4.32
CA ALA A 28 34.26 -10.72 5.20
C ALA A 28 34.97 -11.06 6.53
N GLU A 29 34.62 -10.32 7.59
CA GLU A 29 35.12 -10.60 8.92
C GLU A 29 34.58 -11.98 9.30
N GLY A 30 35.48 -12.92 9.60
CA GLY A 30 35.09 -14.28 9.94
C GLY A 30 34.16 -14.27 11.14
N VAL A 31 32.94 -14.77 10.99
CA VAL A 31 31.99 -14.90 12.10
C VAL A 31 32.23 -16.24 12.77
N TYR A 32 32.52 -16.24 14.07
CA TYR A 32 32.74 -17.45 14.85
C TYR A 32 31.52 -17.79 15.69
N ARG A 33 31.14 -19.07 15.72
CA ARG A 33 30.12 -19.56 16.64
C ARG A 33 30.79 -20.04 17.93
N CYS A 34 30.58 -19.29 19.00
CA CYS A 34 31.11 -19.53 20.34
C CYS A 34 30.02 -20.16 21.21
N GLY A 35 29.82 -21.47 21.09
CA GLY A 35 28.74 -22.17 21.79
C GLY A 35 27.34 -21.75 21.32
N SER A 36 26.66 -20.91 22.11
CA SER A 36 25.32 -20.37 21.83
C SER A 36 25.29 -18.96 21.23
N SER A 37 26.44 -18.29 21.14
CA SER A 37 26.55 -16.94 20.57
C SER A 37 27.42 -16.90 19.31
N TYR A 38 27.30 -15.81 18.56
CA TYR A 38 28.18 -15.49 17.43
C TYR A 38 29.07 -14.30 17.81
N SER A 39 30.34 -14.34 17.39
CA SER A 39 31.34 -13.30 17.64
C SER A 39 32.09 -12.97 16.35
N GLN A 40 32.52 -11.73 16.18
CA GLN A 40 33.45 -11.33 15.12
C GLN A 40 34.91 -11.60 15.51
N GLU A 41 35.19 -11.84 16.80
CA GLU A 41 36.51 -12.23 17.29
C GLU A 41 36.61 -13.75 17.46
N PRO A 42 37.78 -14.36 17.14
CA PRO A 42 38.00 -15.79 17.33
C PRO A 42 37.95 -16.15 18.82
N CYS A 43 37.20 -17.19 19.15
CA CYS A 43 37.03 -17.67 20.52
C CYS A 43 37.60 -19.10 20.68
N PRO A 44 38.08 -19.47 21.89
CA PRO A 44 38.60 -20.80 22.14
C PRO A 44 37.49 -21.86 21.95
N GLY A 45 37.73 -22.80 21.03
CA GLY A 45 36.73 -23.81 20.64
C GLY A 45 35.63 -23.31 19.68
N GLY A 46 35.72 -22.05 19.23
CA GLY A 46 34.82 -21.48 18.24
C GLY A 46 34.98 -22.10 16.86
N LYS A 47 33.86 -22.28 16.16
CA LYS A 47 33.88 -22.71 14.75
C LYS A 47 33.69 -21.51 13.85
N LEU A 48 34.55 -21.35 12.85
CA LEU A 48 34.37 -20.37 11.80
C LEU A 48 33.10 -20.71 11.00
N VAL A 49 32.21 -19.73 10.86
CA VAL A 49 30.99 -19.81 10.08
C VAL A 49 31.15 -18.91 8.87
N VAL A 50 31.08 -19.52 7.69
CA VAL A 50 31.06 -18.77 6.43
C VAL A 50 29.67 -18.17 6.27
N VAL A 51 29.59 -16.85 6.38
CA VAL A 51 28.34 -16.10 6.20
C VAL A 51 28.37 -15.46 4.82
N ASP A 52 28.09 -16.27 3.80
CA ASP A 52 27.89 -15.80 2.44
C ASP A 52 26.41 -15.48 2.20
N ASP A 53 26.14 -14.39 1.48
CA ASP A 53 24.80 -14.11 0.98
C ASP A 53 24.54 -15.00 -0.25
N PRO A 54 23.58 -15.94 -0.21
CA PRO A 54 23.33 -16.85 -1.32
C PRO A 54 22.72 -16.15 -2.54
N ARG A 55 22.32 -14.89 -2.43
CA ARG A 55 21.69 -14.15 -3.54
C ARG A 55 22.70 -13.82 -4.62
N SER A 56 22.33 -14.10 -5.87
CA SER A 56 23.13 -13.69 -7.03
C SER A 56 23.08 -12.18 -7.23
N GLN A 57 24.10 -11.62 -7.89
CA GLN A 57 24.12 -10.19 -8.25
C GLN A 57 22.87 -9.79 -9.07
N ALA A 58 22.40 -10.65 -9.97
CA ALA A 58 21.20 -10.42 -10.76
C ALA A 58 19.92 -10.35 -9.90
N GLN A 59 19.82 -11.15 -8.83
CA GLN A 59 18.70 -11.04 -7.90
C GLN A 59 18.75 -9.74 -7.09
N ARG A 60 19.95 -9.33 -6.67
CA ARG A 60 20.13 -8.06 -5.95
C ARG A 60 19.73 -6.86 -6.82
N THR A 61 20.16 -6.84 -8.08
CA THR A 61 19.79 -5.75 -9.00
C THR A 61 18.29 -5.74 -9.25
N GLN A 62 17.68 -6.89 -9.54
CA GLN A 62 16.24 -7.00 -9.74
C GLN A 62 15.44 -6.48 -8.54
N THR A 63 15.79 -6.91 -7.33
CA THR A 63 15.13 -6.42 -6.10
C THR A 63 15.33 -4.93 -5.94
N SER A 64 16.55 -4.41 -6.15
CA SER A 64 16.84 -2.98 -6.03
C SER A 64 16.04 -2.14 -7.03
N GLU A 65 15.84 -2.63 -8.26
CA GLU A 65 15.05 -1.96 -9.29
C GLU A 65 13.56 -1.98 -8.97
N ALA A 66 13.06 -3.09 -8.42
CA ALA A 66 11.69 -3.15 -7.90
C ALA A 66 11.49 -2.12 -6.78
N SER A 67 12.36 -2.11 -5.77
CA SER A 67 12.28 -1.15 -4.66
C SER A 67 12.34 0.31 -5.13
N LYS A 68 13.18 0.62 -6.14
CA LYS A 68 13.24 1.97 -6.72
C LYS A 68 11.95 2.36 -7.43
N ARG A 69 11.28 1.42 -8.11
CA ARG A 69 9.97 1.69 -8.75
C ARG A 69 8.89 1.91 -7.71
N ASP A 70 8.86 1.10 -6.67
CA ASP A 70 7.89 1.21 -5.59
C ASP A 70 8.05 2.53 -4.82
N ALA A 71 9.29 2.94 -4.54
CA ALA A 71 9.58 4.23 -3.93
C ALA A 71 9.05 5.40 -4.77
N LYS A 72 9.33 5.39 -6.09
CA LYS A 72 8.82 6.43 -7.01
C LYS A 72 7.29 6.46 -7.07
N LEU A 73 6.64 5.29 -7.02
CA LEU A 73 5.19 5.20 -6.99
C LEU A 73 4.63 5.79 -5.69
N GLY A 74 5.26 5.49 -4.55
CA GLY A 74 4.94 6.10 -3.26
C GLY A 74 5.02 7.62 -3.29
N ASP A 75 6.14 8.16 -3.78
CA ASP A 75 6.35 9.61 -3.91
C ASP A 75 5.28 10.26 -4.81
N ALA A 76 4.88 9.58 -5.89
CA ALA A 76 3.85 10.08 -6.80
C ALA A 76 2.48 10.14 -6.13
N MET A 77 2.13 9.12 -5.34
CA MET A 77 0.89 9.06 -4.57
C MET A 77 0.87 10.13 -3.47
N GLU A 78 1.98 10.34 -2.78
CA GLU A 78 2.10 11.41 -1.77
C GLU A 78 1.88 12.78 -2.42
N LYS A 79 2.55 13.05 -3.54
CA LYS A 79 2.36 14.31 -4.27
C LYS A 79 0.93 14.47 -4.78
N ALA A 80 0.29 13.39 -5.23
CA ALA A 80 -1.12 13.43 -5.63
C ALA A 80 -2.01 13.79 -4.44
N ARG A 81 -1.79 13.17 -3.28
CA ARG A 81 -2.51 13.48 -2.04
C ARG A 81 -2.38 14.95 -1.66
N ILE A 82 -1.16 15.47 -1.59
CA ILE A 82 -0.89 16.87 -1.24
C ILE A 82 -1.61 17.81 -2.22
N LYS A 83 -1.63 17.48 -3.51
CA LYS A 83 -2.34 18.27 -4.53
C LYS A 83 -3.85 18.25 -4.34
N GLU A 84 -4.45 17.11 -4.01
CA GLU A 84 -5.89 17.02 -3.73
C GLU A 84 -6.26 17.76 -2.45
N GLU A 85 -5.45 17.63 -1.40
CA GLU A 85 -5.65 18.34 -0.13
C GLU A 85 -5.47 19.86 -0.28
N ALA A 86 -4.61 20.31 -1.20
CA ALA A 86 -4.44 21.72 -1.52
C ALA A 86 -5.57 22.31 -2.37
N LYS A 87 -6.46 21.49 -2.95
CA LYS A 87 -7.61 22.03 -3.68
C LYS A 87 -8.61 22.61 -2.68
N PRO A 88 -9.06 23.87 -2.86
CA PRO A 88 -10.11 24.41 -2.02
C PRO A 88 -11.37 23.55 -2.17
N ALA A 89 -12.01 23.23 -1.04
CA ALA A 89 -13.27 22.51 -1.05
C ALA A 89 -14.26 23.23 -1.97
N GLN A 90 -14.62 22.61 -3.10
CA GLN A 90 -15.67 23.15 -3.94
C GLN A 90 -16.96 23.05 -3.13
N ALA A 91 -17.45 24.19 -2.68
CA ALA A 91 -18.77 24.29 -2.08
C ALA A 91 -19.78 23.92 -3.17
N LEU A 92 -20.16 22.64 -3.20
CA LEU A 92 -21.35 22.16 -3.91
C LEU A 92 -22.57 22.71 -3.17
N LEU A 93 -22.77 24.03 -3.28
CA LEU A 93 -24.02 24.64 -2.87
C LEU A 93 -25.08 24.15 -3.87
N PRO A 94 -26.15 23.48 -3.41
CA PRO A 94 -27.26 23.16 -4.30
C PRO A 94 -27.78 24.48 -4.91
N PRO A 95 -28.17 24.49 -6.20
CA PRO A 95 -28.69 25.71 -6.80
C PRO A 95 -29.87 26.23 -5.97
N PRO A 96 -29.97 27.55 -5.74
CA PRO A 96 -31.12 28.10 -5.04
C PRO A 96 -32.37 27.70 -5.82
N LYS A 97 -33.25 26.98 -5.14
CA LYS A 97 -34.55 26.59 -5.68
C LYS A 97 -35.27 27.89 -6.01
N ALA A 98 -35.54 28.14 -7.29
CA ALA A 98 -36.30 29.31 -7.71
C ALA A 98 -37.66 29.26 -6.99
N GLU A 99 -37.91 30.23 -6.11
CA GLU A 99 -39.21 30.47 -5.52
C GLU A 99 -40.11 31.06 -6.62
N GLU A 100 -41.00 30.22 -7.16
CA GLU A 100 -42.10 30.69 -8.00
C GLU A 100 -43.02 31.61 -7.17
N PRO A 101 -43.60 32.66 -7.78
CA PRO A 101 -44.35 33.67 -7.04
C PRO A 101 -45.56 33.07 -6.33
N ALA A 102 -45.64 33.36 -5.03
CA ALA A 102 -46.74 33.01 -4.16
C ALA A 102 -48.07 33.55 -4.70
N THR A 103 -48.85 32.68 -5.33
CA THR A 103 -50.29 32.88 -5.47
C THR A 103 -50.98 32.03 -4.42
N ALA A 104 -51.74 32.72 -3.57
CA ALA A 104 -52.43 32.18 -2.41
C ALA A 104 -53.26 30.93 -2.75
N ARG A 105 -52.99 29.82 -2.03
CA ARG A 105 -53.96 28.75 -1.78
C ARG A 105 -53.71 28.15 -0.39
N GLU A 106 -54.79 28.14 0.39
CA GLU A 106 -54.97 27.55 1.73
C GLU A 106 -54.39 26.13 1.91
N PRO A 107 -54.14 25.70 3.16
CA PRO A 107 -53.41 24.47 3.44
C PRO A 107 -54.29 23.25 3.17
N GLN A 108 -54.16 22.66 1.98
CA GLN A 108 -54.70 21.33 1.74
C GLN A 108 -53.67 20.30 2.21
N ILE A 109 -53.89 19.81 3.42
CA ILE A 109 -53.36 18.54 3.92
C ILE A 109 -53.82 17.47 2.91
N THR A 110 -52.95 17.11 1.98
CA THR A 110 -53.22 16.02 1.05
C THR A 110 -52.71 14.73 1.66
N THR A 111 -53.64 14.02 2.29
CA THR A 111 -53.55 12.58 2.53
C THR A 111 -53.09 11.89 1.25
N ILE A 112 -51.85 11.38 1.25
CA ILE A 112 -51.35 10.57 0.13
C ILE A 112 -52.06 9.21 0.19
N LYS A 113 -53.05 9.02 -0.69
CA LYS A 113 -53.60 7.70 -1.00
C LYS A 113 -52.51 6.86 -1.68
N PRO A 114 -52.14 5.68 -1.16
CA PRO A 114 -51.18 4.83 -1.85
C PRO A 114 -51.82 4.22 -3.09
N LEU A 115 -51.20 4.47 -4.25
CA LEU A 115 -51.43 3.72 -5.47
C LEU A 115 -51.11 2.24 -5.20
N LYS A 116 -52.11 1.38 -5.31
CA LYS A 116 -51.95 -0.08 -5.21
C LYS A 116 -51.09 -0.57 -6.38
N ALA A 117 -49.79 -0.73 -6.14
CA ALA A 117 -48.94 -1.56 -6.98
C ALA A 117 -49.27 -3.03 -6.68
N LYS A 118 -49.83 -3.71 -7.68
CA LYS A 118 -49.99 -5.17 -7.69
C LYS A 118 -48.62 -5.83 -7.57
N GLY A 119 -48.48 -6.66 -6.54
CA GLY A 119 -47.55 -7.79 -6.51
C GLY A 119 -46.07 -7.43 -6.42
N GLN A 120 -45.57 -7.35 -5.20
CA GLN A 120 -44.30 -7.98 -4.82
C GLN A 120 -44.20 -8.01 -3.29
N ALA A 121 -43.93 -9.20 -2.77
CA ALA A 121 -43.85 -9.49 -1.35
C ALA A 121 -42.75 -8.64 -0.69
N LYS A 122 -43.04 -8.21 0.55
CA LYS A 122 -42.18 -7.39 1.41
C LYS A 122 -40.75 -7.91 1.46
N ALA A 123 -39.81 -7.19 0.86
CA ALA A 123 -38.42 -7.18 1.28
C ALA A 123 -38.18 -5.86 2.02
N LYS A 124 -37.98 -5.93 3.34
CA LYS A 124 -37.56 -4.78 4.15
C LYS A 124 -36.13 -4.45 3.70
N ASN A 125 -35.91 -3.24 3.18
CA ASN A 125 -34.55 -2.76 2.89
C ASN A 125 -33.81 -2.62 4.24
N PRO A 126 -32.69 -3.33 4.47
CA PRO A 126 -31.93 -3.12 5.69
C PRO A 126 -31.19 -1.78 5.59
N GLU A 127 -31.46 -0.88 6.53
CA GLU A 127 -30.86 0.46 6.67
C GLU A 127 -29.34 0.42 6.95
N PHE A 128 -28.72 -0.77 7.04
CA PHE A 128 -27.28 -0.93 7.21
C PHE A 128 -26.73 -2.08 6.38
N PHE A 129 -25.54 -1.87 5.80
CA PHE A 129 -24.81 -2.85 5.02
C PHE A 129 -24.24 -3.94 5.93
N THR A 130 -24.75 -5.17 5.83
CA THR A 130 -24.20 -6.33 6.49
C THR A 130 -23.38 -7.16 5.51
N ALA A 131 -22.05 -7.15 5.68
CA ALA A 131 -21.15 -7.98 4.88
C ALA A 131 -21.39 -9.46 5.22
N THR A 132 -21.90 -10.22 4.26
CA THR A 132 -22.14 -11.66 4.42
C THR A 132 -20.93 -12.42 3.91
N ALA A 133 -20.34 -13.29 4.74
CA ALA A 133 -19.19 -14.11 4.36
C ALA A 133 -19.59 -15.21 3.34
N PRO A 134 -18.73 -15.57 2.37
CA PRO A 134 -19.03 -16.64 1.43
C PRO A 134 -19.10 -18.00 2.15
N ALA A 135 -20.10 -18.80 1.81
CA ALA A 135 -20.30 -20.13 2.38
C ALA A 135 -19.11 -21.07 2.09
N LYS A 136 -18.71 -21.85 3.10
CA LYS A 136 -17.62 -22.84 3.01
C LYS A 136 -17.99 -23.95 1.99
N PRO A 137 -17.05 -24.40 1.12
CA PRO A 137 -17.33 -25.42 0.13
C PRO A 137 -17.23 -26.83 0.76
N ALA A 138 -18.34 -27.34 1.31
CA ALA A 138 -18.39 -28.74 1.76
C ALA A 138 -19.69 -29.50 1.42
N ASP A 139 -20.71 -28.86 0.84
CA ASP A 139 -22.01 -29.54 0.57
C ASP A 139 -22.31 -29.77 -0.93
N LYS A 140 -21.27 -29.96 -1.76
CA LYS A 140 -21.45 -30.38 -3.17
C LYS A 140 -21.21 -31.88 -3.42
N THR A 141 -20.82 -32.65 -2.41
CA THR A 141 -20.53 -34.10 -2.54
C THR A 141 -21.67 -35.01 -2.11
N ALA A 142 -22.71 -34.53 -1.42
CA ALA A 142 -23.83 -35.37 -0.99
C ALA A 142 -24.92 -35.63 -2.05
N LYS A 143 -24.95 -34.87 -3.16
CA LYS A 143 -26.00 -35.00 -4.20
C LYS A 143 -25.61 -35.87 -5.40
N LYS A 144 -24.35 -36.34 -5.47
CA LYS A 144 -23.85 -37.19 -6.58
C LYS A 144 -23.86 -38.70 -6.27
N SER A 145 -24.05 -39.11 -5.01
CA SER A 145 -24.05 -40.53 -4.60
C SER A 145 -25.43 -41.20 -4.60
N ALA A 146 -26.53 -40.47 -4.79
CA ALA A 146 -27.89 -41.04 -4.82
C ALA A 146 -28.38 -41.48 -6.22
N LYS A 147 -27.63 -41.21 -7.30
CA LYS A 147 -28.04 -41.54 -8.69
C LYS A 147 -27.29 -42.72 -9.32
N LYS A 148 -26.60 -43.56 -8.52
CA LYS A 148 -25.89 -44.77 -9.02
C LYS A 148 -26.38 -46.09 -8.39
N LYS A 149 -27.57 -46.11 -7.76
CA LYS A 149 -28.17 -47.31 -7.13
C LYS A 149 -29.55 -47.71 -7.70
N SER A 150 -29.82 -47.40 -8.97
CA SER A 150 -31.01 -47.87 -9.68
C SER A 150 -30.64 -48.28 -11.11
N ALA A 151 -29.81 -49.31 -11.21
CA ALA A 151 -29.59 -50.10 -12.43
C ALA A 151 -28.94 -51.42 -12.00
N SER A 152 -29.75 -52.29 -11.41
CA SER A 152 -29.53 -53.73 -11.37
C SER A 152 -30.89 -54.41 -11.33
#